data_AF-A0A402STN3-F1
#
_entry.id   AF-A0A402STN3-F1
#
_cell.length_a   1.000
_cell.length_b   1.000
_cell.length_c   1.000
_cell.angle_alpha   90.00
_cell.angle_beta   90.00
_cell.angle_gamma   90.00
#
_symmetry.space_group_name_H-M   'P 1'
#
loop_
_entity.id
_entity.type
_entity.pdbx_description
1 polymer ?
#
loop_
_entity_poly.entity_id
_entity_poly.type
_entity_poly.pdbx_seq_one_letter_code
_entity_poly.pdbx_strand_id
1 'polypeptide(L)'
;MDRASLITLIHIAKKDLRLDTDTYRDALRAAVGKTSCRDMTQTELSKVLATFKKRGFKVRSRPQNRALKPATVTAKIRAIWRLMHVHGFLSSDSEAALNAWVRKQTASANGGEGVANYQWLEREPALASDVLERLKRWHRREMLRVLGLSEREKISYDQACKRFAARKVATP
;
A
#
# COMPACT_ATOMS: atom_id res chain seq x y z
N MET A 1 -8.04 11.83 23.23
CA MET A 1 -7.21 12.65 22.32
C MET A 1 -6.70 13.82 23.14
N ASP A 2 -5.39 14.01 23.23
CA ASP A 2 -4.77 15.07 24.04
C ASP A 2 -4.78 16.43 23.31
N ARG A 3 -4.37 17.49 24.01
CA ARG A 3 -4.42 18.88 23.50
C ARG A 3 -3.52 19.11 22.30
N ALA A 4 -2.31 18.56 22.31
CA ALA A 4 -1.36 18.73 21.23
C ALA A 4 -1.86 18.06 19.94
N SER A 5 -2.48 16.88 20.08
CA SER A 5 -3.13 16.19 18.97
C SER A 5 -4.26 17.01 18.35
N LEU A 6 -5.13 17.66 19.15
CA LEU A 6 -6.21 18.50 18.63
C LEU A 6 -5.67 19.72 17.86
N ILE A 7 -4.69 20.43 18.41
CA ILE A 7 -4.07 21.59 17.76
C ILE A 7 -3.46 21.18 16.42
N THR A 8 -2.77 20.04 16.40
CA THR A 8 -2.19 19.48 15.17
C THR A 8 -3.26 19.22 14.12
N LEU A 9 -4.37 18.56 14.48
CA LEU A 9 -5.47 18.30 13.56
C LEU A 9 -6.13 19.58 13.05
N ILE A 10 -6.27 20.61 13.88
CA ILE A 10 -6.83 21.91 13.48
C ILE A 10 -5.92 22.60 12.46
N HIS A 11 -4.60 22.54 12.63
CA HIS A 11 -3.66 23.08 11.64
C HIS A 11 -3.65 22.27 10.34
N ILE A 12 -3.80 20.95 10.42
CA ILE A 12 -3.96 20.11 9.22
C ILE A 12 -5.25 20.49 8.50
N ALA A 13 -6.36 20.66 9.23
CA ALA A 13 -7.64 21.08 8.68
C ALA A 13 -7.57 22.45 8.00
N LYS A 14 -6.83 23.41 8.58
CA LYS A 14 -6.55 24.71 7.91
C LYS A 14 -5.96 24.49 6.52
N LYS A 15 -4.96 23.62 6.39
CA LYS A 15 -4.29 23.31 5.11
C LYS A 15 -5.22 22.56 4.15
N ASP A 16 -5.93 21.54 4.63
CA ASP A 16 -6.80 20.68 3.82
C ASP A 16 -8.01 21.44 3.26
N LEU A 17 -8.57 22.36 4.06
CA LEU A 17 -9.66 23.26 3.67
C LEU A 17 -9.17 24.53 2.95
N ARG A 18 -7.86 24.68 2.72
CA ARG A 18 -7.24 25.83 2.04
C ARG A 18 -7.62 27.19 2.63
N LEU A 19 -7.72 27.27 3.95
CA LEU A 19 -8.03 28.52 4.64
C LEU A 19 -6.77 29.37 4.77
N ASP A 20 -6.83 30.62 4.30
CA ASP A 20 -5.81 31.62 4.59
C ASP A 20 -5.84 32.00 6.09
N THR A 21 -4.90 32.85 6.51
CA THR A 21 -4.71 33.17 7.92
C THR A 21 -5.87 33.95 8.53
N ASP A 22 -6.48 34.87 7.79
CA ASP A 22 -7.56 35.71 8.32
C ASP A 22 -8.88 34.93 8.33
N THR A 23 -9.19 34.21 7.25
CA THR A 23 -10.34 33.30 7.21
C THR A 23 -10.25 32.23 8.31
N TYR A 24 -9.04 31.72 8.58
CA TYR A 24 -8.82 30.78 9.68
C TYR A 24 -9.12 31.42 11.05
N ARG A 25 -8.61 32.62 11.33
CA ARG A 25 -8.87 33.33 12.60
C ARG A 25 -10.35 33.64 12.79
N ASP A 26 -11.04 34.04 11.73
CA ASP A 26 -12.47 34.32 11.77
C ASP A 26 -13.28 33.03 12.00
N ALA A 27 -12.88 31.91 11.40
CA ALA A 27 -13.49 30.62 11.66
C ALA A 27 -13.31 30.16 13.12
N LEU A 28 -12.15 30.42 13.72
CA LEU A 28 -11.90 30.18 15.14
C LEU A 28 -12.77 31.08 16.03
N ARG A 29 -12.82 32.38 15.71
CA ARG A 29 -13.64 33.37 16.44
C ARG A 29 -15.12 33.00 16.37
N ALA A 30 -15.63 32.58 15.20
CA ALA A 30 -17.01 32.14 15.04
C ALA A 30 -17.33 30.88 15.85
N ALA A 31 -16.37 29.96 16.02
CA ALA A 31 -16.60 28.71 16.73
C ALA A 31 -16.58 28.87 18.27
N VAL A 32 -15.63 29.66 18.78
CA VAL A 32 -15.32 29.74 20.23
C VAL A 32 -14.94 31.14 20.73
N GLY A 33 -15.05 32.19 19.91
CA GLY A 33 -14.74 33.57 20.30
C GLY A 33 -13.25 33.93 20.37
N LYS A 34 -12.35 32.96 20.10
CA LYS A 34 -10.89 33.12 20.20
C LYS A 34 -10.22 32.98 18.83
N THR A 35 -9.10 33.65 18.62
CA THR A 35 -8.39 33.66 17.32
C THR A 35 -7.15 32.76 17.29
N SER A 36 -6.80 32.12 18.40
CA SER A 36 -5.59 31.32 18.55
C SER A 36 -5.86 30.04 19.34
N CYS A 37 -5.39 28.90 18.82
CA CYS A 37 -5.51 27.62 19.50
C CYS A 37 -4.73 27.55 20.82
N ARG A 38 -3.74 28.43 21.02
CA ARG A 38 -2.97 28.48 22.28
C ARG A 38 -3.81 28.94 23.46
N ASP A 39 -4.83 29.74 23.20
CA ASP A 39 -5.71 30.32 24.22
C ASP A 39 -6.96 29.47 24.48
N MET A 40 -7.07 28.34 23.79
CA MET A 40 -8.22 27.43 23.86
C MET A 40 -7.97 26.26 24.84
N THR A 41 -9.01 25.95 25.59
CA THR A 41 -9.16 24.72 26.39
C THR A 41 -9.35 23.50 25.50
N GLN A 42 -9.21 22.30 26.07
CA GLN A 42 -9.42 21.04 25.34
C GLN A 42 -10.83 20.94 24.71
N THR A 43 -11.84 21.42 25.44
CA THR A 43 -13.25 21.42 25.02
C THR A 43 -13.47 22.36 23.84
N GLU A 44 -12.90 23.56 23.89
CA GLU A 44 -12.97 24.54 22.79
C GLU A 44 -12.26 24.02 21.53
N LEU A 45 -11.08 23.42 21.67
CA LEU A 45 -10.35 22.81 20.55
C LEU A 45 -11.18 21.67 19.91
N SER A 46 -11.86 20.87 20.72
CA SER A 46 -12.74 19.80 20.23
C SER A 46 -13.92 20.36 19.42
N LYS A 47 -14.49 21.49 19.88
CA LYS A 47 -15.58 22.20 19.17
C LYS A 47 -15.12 22.81 17.85
N VAL A 48 -13.93 23.41 17.81
CA VAL A 48 -13.31 23.90 16.56
C VAL A 48 -13.12 22.75 15.58
N LEU A 49 -12.51 21.65 16.03
CA LEU A 49 -12.29 20.48 15.17
C LEU A 49 -13.61 19.91 14.64
N ALA A 50 -14.66 19.85 15.46
CA ALA A 50 -15.99 19.43 15.02
C ALA A 50 -16.58 20.37 13.95
N THR A 51 -16.36 21.68 14.09
CA THR A 51 -16.79 22.67 13.10
C THR A 51 -16.08 22.47 11.76
N PHE A 52 -14.77 22.19 11.77
CA PHE A 52 -14.02 21.89 10.55
C PHE A 52 -14.45 20.58 9.91
N LYS A 53 -14.78 19.55 10.71
CA LYS A 53 -15.36 18.30 10.18
C LYS A 53 -16.68 18.55 9.46
N LYS A 54 -17.57 19.38 10.03
CA LYS A 54 -18.83 19.79 9.38
C LYS A 54 -18.59 20.54 8.06
N ARG A 55 -17.47 21.26 7.94
CA ARG A 55 -17.04 21.96 6.72
C ARG A 55 -16.25 21.07 5.74
N GLY A 56 -16.24 19.75 5.94
CA GLY A 56 -15.66 18.79 5.00
C GLY A 56 -14.29 18.25 5.39
N PHE A 57 -13.70 18.67 6.52
CA PHE A 57 -12.44 18.08 6.98
C PHE A 57 -12.62 16.61 7.39
N LYS A 58 -11.85 15.70 6.80
CA LYS A 58 -11.85 14.29 7.14
C LYS A 58 -10.53 13.93 7.81
N VAL A 59 -10.60 13.47 9.07
CA VAL A 59 -9.42 12.98 9.79
C VAL A 59 -8.98 11.67 9.13
N ARG A 60 -7.94 11.75 8.30
CA ARG A 60 -7.29 10.57 7.74
C ARG A 60 -6.43 9.95 8.84
N SER A 61 -6.64 8.68 9.15
CA SER A 61 -5.66 7.94 9.93
C SER A 61 -4.38 7.88 9.10
N ARG A 62 -3.23 8.12 9.74
CA ARG A 62 -1.97 7.72 9.12
C ARG A 62 -2.06 6.22 8.87
N PRO A 63 -1.59 5.72 7.71
CA PRO A 63 -1.44 4.28 7.53
C PRO A 63 -0.60 3.80 8.72
N GLN A 64 -1.23 2.99 9.57
CA GLN A 64 -0.54 2.42 10.71
C GLN A 64 0.53 1.53 10.10
N ASN A 65 1.80 1.90 10.25
CA ASN A 65 2.91 0.98 10.08
C ASN A 65 2.74 -0.05 11.20
N ARG A 66 1.83 -1.00 11.01
CA ARG A 66 1.80 -2.24 11.78
C ARG A 66 3.20 -2.77 11.63
N ALA A 67 3.95 -2.86 12.73
CA ALA A 67 5.24 -3.53 12.74
C ALA A 67 5.00 -4.87 12.04
N LEU A 68 5.49 -4.98 10.80
CA LEU A 68 5.21 -6.12 9.97
C LEU A 68 5.93 -7.26 10.67
N LYS A 69 5.17 -8.22 11.21
CA LYS A 69 5.71 -9.57 11.41
C LYS A 69 6.52 -9.91 10.15
N PRO A 70 7.69 -10.57 10.26
CA PRO A 70 8.49 -10.92 9.10
C PRO A 70 7.57 -11.46 8.02
N ALA A 71 7.55 -10.80 6.85
CA ALA A 71 6.55 -11.10 5.84
C ALA A 71 6.68 -12.60 5.47
N THR A 72 5.61 -13.36 5.70
CA THR A 72 5.54 -14.78 5.37
C THR A 72 5.82 -14.97 3.87
N VAL A 73 6.27 -16.15 3.48
CA VAL A 73 6.52 -16.46 2.05
C VAL A 73 5.23 -16.27 1.23
N THR A 74 4.08 -16.64 1.77
CA THR A 74 2.75 -16.40 1.19
C THR A 74 2.41 -14.92 1.05
N ALA A 75 2.79 -14.07 2.02
CA ALA A 75 2.65 -12.62 1.89
C ALA A 75 3.52 -12.06 0.75
N LYS A 76 4.74 -12.57 0.56
CA LYS A 76 5.62 -12.22 -0.57
C LYS A 76 5.02 -12.67 -1.91
N ILE A 77 4.47 -13.89 -1.98
CA ILE A 77 3.76 -14.39 -3.17
C ILE A 77 2.63 -13.44 -3.55
N ARG A 78 1.75 -13.08 -2.60
CA ARG A 78 0.63 -12.16 -2.83
C ARG A 78 1.10 -10.78 -3.26
N ALA A 79 2.18 -10.27 -2.67
CA ALA A 79 2.74 -8.96 -3.02
C ALA A 79 3.28 -8.94 -4.45
N ILE A 80 4.02 -9.98 -4.87
CA ILE A 80 4.53 -10.08 -6.24
C ILE A 80 3.38 -10.25 -7.24
N TRP A 81 2.35 -11.04 -6.92
CA TRP A 81 1.16 -11.18 -7.78
C TRP A 81 0.49 -9.84 -8.06
N ARG A 82 0.24 -9.03 -7.01
CA ARG A 82 -0.30 -7.66 -7.20
C ARG A 82 0.62 -6.80 -8.02
N LEU A 83 1.94 -6.86 -7.76
CA LEU A 83 2.92 -6.08 -8.49
C LEU A 83 2.91 -6.42 -9.98
N MET A 84 2.83 -7.70 -10.34
CA MET A 84 2.73 -8.15 -11.73
C MET A 84 1.48 -7.60 -12.42
N HIS A 85 0.34 -7.52 -11.72
CA HIS A 85 -0.87 -6.87 -12.25
C HIS A 85 -0.67 -5.36 -12.47
N VAL A 86 -0.07 -4.64 -11.51
CA VAL A 86 0.28 -3.21 -11.65
C VAL A 86 1.25 -2.97 -12.81
N HIS A 87 2.14 -3.93 -13.06
CA HIS A 87 3.05 -3.90 -14.21
C HIS A 87 2.35 -4.22 -15.53
N GLY A 88 1.11 -4.72 -15.51
CA GLY A 88 0.32 -5.07 -16.69
C GLY A 88 0.58 -6.48 -17.22
N PHE A 89 1.24 -7.35 -16.45
CA PHE A 89 1.54 -8.73 -16.85
C PHE A 89 0.40 -9.72 -16.57
N LEU A 90 -0.58 -9.30 -15.77
CA LEU A 90 -1.74 -10.10 -15.41
C LEU A 90 -3.01 -9.33 -15.72
N SER A 91 -4.05 -10.03 -16.14
CA SER A 91 -5.39 -9.46 -16.35
C SER A 91 -6.18 -9.26 -15.05
N SER A 92 -5.79 -9.90 -13.95
CA SER A 92 -6.44 -9.80 -12.63
C SER A 92 -5.46 -10.03 -11.48
N ASP A 93 -5.57 -9.23 -10.42
CA ASP A 93 -4.83 -9.41 -9.17
C ASP A 93 -5.62 -10.20 -8.10
N SER A 94 -6.76 -10.78 -8.47
CA SER A 94 -7.66 -11.48 -7.56
C SER A 94 -7.03 -12.72 -6.92
N GLU A 95 -7.52 -13.07 -5.72
CA GLU A 95 -7.05 -14.28 -5.02
C GLU A 95 -7.47 -15.56 -5.73
N ALA A 96 -8.63 -15.57 -6.40
CA ALA A 96 -9.06 -16.70 -7.22
C ALA A 96 -8.08 -16.99 -8.36
N ALA A 97 -7.61 -15.95 -9.07
CA ALA A 97 -6.62 -16.10 -10.12
C ALA A 97 -5.26 -16.58 -9.57
N LEU A 98 -4.84 -16.06 -8.41
CA LEU A 98 -3.64 -16.53 -7.72
C LEU A 98 -3.74 -18.01 -7.32
N ASN A 99 -4.88 -18.42 -6.73
CA ASN A 99 -5.13 -19.81 -6.33
C ASN A 99 -5.13 -20.76 -7.53
N ALA A 100 -5.77 -20.37 -8.64
CA ALA A 100 -5.76 -21.16 -9.87
C ALA A 100 -4.34 -21.35 -10.41
N TRP A 101 -3.53 -20.28 -10.39
CA TRP A 101 -2.12 -20.36 -10.77
C TRP A 101 -1.33 -21.26 -9.82
N VAL A 102 -1.41 -21.06 -8.50
CA VAL A 102 -0.70 -21.89 -7.51
C VAL A 102 -1.08 -23.37 -7.63
N ARG A 103 -2.37 -23.68 -7.82
CA ARG A 103 -2.86 -25.04 -8.05
C ARG A 103 -2.16 -25.65 -9.27
N LYS A 104 -2.11 -24.94 -10.40
CA LYS A 104 -1.41 -25.42 -11.60
C LYS A 104 0.08 -25.65 -11.37
N GLN A 105 0.74 -24.75 -10.63
CA GLN A 105 2.18 -24.84 -10.36
C GLN A 105 2.56 -26.01 -9.43
N THR A 106 1.63 -26.45 -8.59
CA THR A 106 1.87 -27.48 -7.56
C THR A 106 1.28 -28.84 -7.92
N ALA A 107 0.40 -28.92 -8.92
CA ALA A 107 -0.24 -30.17 -9.34
C ALA A 107 0.74 -31.29 -9.69
N SER A 108 1.87 -30.95 -10.34
CA SER A 108 2.89 -31.95 -10.70
C SER A 108 3.67 -32.50 -9.50
N ALA A 109 3.66 -31.81 -8.35
CA ALA A 109 4.40 -32.21 -7.16
C ALA A 109 3.62 -33.19 -6.26
N ASN A 110 2.28 -33.26 -6.41
CA ASN A 110 1.37 -33.99 -5.53
C ASN A 110 0.51 -35.01 -6.28
N GLY A 111 1.08 -35.74 -7.25
CA GLY A 111 0.35 -36.80 -7.96
C GLY A 111 -0.88 -36.31 -8.76
N GLY A 112 -0.94 -35.02 -9.11
CA GLY A 112 -2.04 -34.42 -9.89
C GLY A 112 -2.90 -33.41 -9.11
N GLU A 113 -2.87 -33.42 -7.78
CA GLU A 113 -3.70 -32.51 -6.96
C GLU A 113 -2.89 -31.32 -6.41
N GLY A 114 -2.99 -30.19 -7.09
CA GLY A 114 -2.37 -28.95 -6.66
C GLY A 114 -3.04 -28.28 -5.46
N VAL A 115 -2.29 -27.44 -4.75
CA VAL A 115 -2.77 -26.68 -3.59
C VAL A 115 -3.88 -25.70 -4.01
N ALA A 116 -5.07 -25.87 -3.45
CA ALA A 116 -6.25 -25.08 -3.81
C ALA A 116 -6.23 -23.64 -3.27
N ASN A 117 -5.58 -23.42 -2.12
CA ASN A 117 -5.45 -22.10 -1.50
C ASN A 117 -3.98 -21.82 -1.18
N TYR A 118 -3.42 -20.74 -1.74
CA TYR A 118 -2.02 -20.37 -1.57
C TYR A 118 -1.63 -20.14 -0.11
N GLN A 119 -2.57 -19.78 0.77
CA GLN A 119 -2.31 -19.57 2.20
C GLN A 119 -1.92 -20.87 2.91
N TRP A 120 -2.34 -22.04 2.40
CA TRP A 120 -1.97 -23.33 2.98
C TRP A 120 -0.48 -23.64 2.84
N LEU A 121 0.22 -22.96 1.93
CA LEU A 121 1.68 -23.04 1.79
C LEU A 121 2.42 -22.55 3.04
N GLU A 122 1.78 -21.81 3.96
CA GLU A 122 2.41 -21.43 5.24
C GLU A 122 2.81 -22.64 6.09
N ARG A 123 2.12 -23.77 5.91
CA ARG A 123 2.42 -25.04 6.60
C ARG A 123 3.53 -25.82 5.91
N GLU A 124 3.92 -25.43 4.70
CA GLU A 124 4.88 -26.14 3.84
C GLU A 124 5.97 -25.19 3.29
N PRO A 125 6.98 -24.82 4.11
CA PRO A 125 7.93 -23.76 3.76
C PRO A 125 8.75 -24.01 2.49
N ALA A 126 9.09 -25.28 2.21
CA ALA A 126 9.83 -25.67 1.02
C ALA A 126 9.00 -25.46 -0.25
N LEU A 127 7.74 -25.91 -0.24
CA LEU A 127 6.82 -25.72 -1.37
C LEU A 127 6.49 -24.24 -1.56
N ALA A 128 6.29 -23.49 -0.48
CA ALA A 128 6.08 -22.04 -0.53
C ALA A 128 7.26 -21.33 -1.22
N SER A 129 8.48 -21.72 -0.89
CA SER A 129 9.71 -21.15 -1.48
C SER A 129 9.83 -21.49 -2.96
N ASP A 130 9.56 -22.73 -3.36
CA ASP A 130 9.55 -23.12 -4.78
C ASP A 130 8.50 -22.34 -5.59
N VAL A 131 7.29 -22.20 -5.07
CA VAL A 131 6.22 -21.39 -5.70
C VAL A 131 6.64 -19.93 -5.83
N LEU A 132 7.26 -19.35 -4.79
CA LEU A 132 7.78 -17.99 -4.82
C LEU A 132 8.86 -17.81 -5.90
N GLU A 133 9.82 -18.74 -6.00
CA GLU A 133 10.89 -18.65 -7.00
C GLU A 133 10.40 -18.90 -8.43
N ARG A 134 9.37 -19.74 -8.62
CA ARG A 134 8.67 -19.86 -9.92
C ARG A 134 8.00 -18.54 -10.31
N LEU A 135 7.33 -17.88 -9.37
CA LEU A 135 6.67 -16.60 -9.61
C LEU A 135 7.68 -15.50 -9.97
N LYS A 136 8.78 -15.39 -9.22
CA LYS A 136 9.87 -14.45 -9.51
C LYS A 136 10.49 -14.68 -10.88
N ARG A 137 10.75 -15.94 -11.25
CA ARG A 137 11.29 -16.29 -12.57
C ARG A 137 10.34 -15.86 -13.69
N TRP A 138 9.04 -16.08 -13.53
CA TRP A 138 8.06 -15.62 -14.52
C TRP A 138 8.02 -14.09 -14.63
N HIS A 139 7.87 -13.40 -13.50
CA HIS A 139 7.86 -11.95 -13.47
C HIS A 139 9.13 -11.35 -14.10
N ARG A 140 10.30 -11.93 -13.82
CA ARG A 140 11.58 -11.55 -14.42
C ARG A 140 11.56 -11.66 -15.94
N ARG A 141 11.06 -12.78 -16.50
CA ARG A 141 10.97 -12.97 -17.95
C ARG A 141 10.11 -11.89 -18.60
N GLU A 142 8.96 -11.57 -18.02
CA GLU A 142 8.08 -10.53 -18.57
C GLU A 142 8.72 -9.13 -18.50
N MET A 143 9.42 -8.81 -17.40
CA MET A 143 10.18 -7.56 -17.30
C MET A 143 11.29 -7.48 -18.36
N LEU A 144 12.05 -8.56 -18.57
CA LEU A 144 13.11 -8.61 -19.59
C LEU A 144 12.55 -8.44 -20.99
N ARG A 145 11.42 -9.09 -21.31
CA ARG A 145 10.73 -8.96 -22.59
C ARG A 145 10.35 -7.50 -22.87
N VAL A 146 9.74 -6.81 -21.90
CA VAL A 146 9.40 -5.38 -22.07
C VAL A 146 10.65 -4.51 -22.17
N LEU A 147 11.70 -4.85 -21.42
CA LEU A 147 12.99 -4.14 -21.49
C LEU A 147 13.75 -4.37 -22.81
N GLY A 148 13.33 -5.33 -23.64
CA GLY A 148 14.05 -5.71 -24.87
C GLY A 148 15.34 -6.48 -24.60
N LEU A 149 15.46 -7.09 -23.43
CA LEU A 149 16.66 -7.82 -22.99
C LEU A 149 16.49 -9.33 -23.20
N SER A 150 17.60 -10.04 -23.42
CA SER A 150 17.62 -11.50 -23.53
C SER A 150 17.24 -12.18 -22.22
N GLU A 151 16.53 -13.30 -22.27
CA GLU A 151 16.22 -14.10 -21.07
C GLU A 151 17.47 -14.64 -20.37
N ARG A 152 18.54 -14.86 -21.13
CA ARG A 152 19.85 -15.36 -20.67
C ARG A 152 20.71 -14.29 -20.00
N GLU A 153 20.24 -13.04 -19.98
CA GLU A 153 20.94 -11.93 -19.33
C GLU A 153 21.22 -12.29 -17.86
N LYS A 154 22.43 -12.09 -17.36
CA LYS A 154 22.82 -12.44 -15.98
C LYS A 154 22.45 -11.33 -14.99
N ILE A 155 21.21 -10.84 -15.02
CA ILE A 155 20.70 -9.88 -14.01
C ILE A 155 19.86 -10.57 -12.95
N SER A 156 20.05 -10.15 -11.70
CA SER A 156 19.25 -10.62 -10.56
C SER A 156 17.80 -10.15 -10.68
N TYR A 157 16.89 -10.80 -9.94
CA TYR A 157 15.48 -10.40 -9.89
C TYR A 157 15.31 -8.95 -9.42
N ASP A 158 16.09 -8.53 -8.41
CA ASP A 158 16.04 -7.17 -7.88
C ASP A 158 16.56 -6.14 -8.88
N GLN A 159 17.61 -6.48 -9.64
CA GLN A 159 18.11 -5.64 -10.72
C GLN A 159 17.08 -5.48 -11.85
N ALA A 160 16.41 -6.57 -12.22
CA ALA A 160 15.32 -6.52 -13.22
C ALA A 160 14.17 -5.61 -12.74
N CYS A 161 13.74 -5.75 -11.48
CA CYS A 161 12.72 -4.88 -10.87
C CYS A 161 13.13 -3.40 -10.92
N LYS A 162 14.36 -3.07 -10.51
CA LYS A 162 14.87 -1.69 -10.51
C LYS A 162 14.90 -1.08 -11.91
N ARG A 163 15.39 -1.82 -12.90
CA ARG A 163 15.44 -1.36 -14.29
C ARG A 163 14.04 -1.15 -14.88
N PHE A 164 13.12 -2.08 -14.61
CA PHE A 164 11.74 -1.96 -15.07
C PHE A 164 11.03 -0.75 -14.46
N ALA A 165 11.21 -0.53 -13.15
CA ALA A 165 10.68 0.65 -12.46
C ALA A 165 11.23 1.96 -13.04
N ALA A 166 12.55 2.02 -13.30
CA ALA A 166 13.17 3.19 -13.91
C ALA A 166 12.61 3.51 -15.30
N ARG A 167 12.36 2.49 -16.13
CA ARG A 167 11.75 2.68 -17.46
C ARG A 167 10.32 3.22 -17.39
N LYS A 168 9.49 2.72 -16.47
CA LYS A 168 8.11 3.21 -16.30
C LYS A 168 8.04 4.67 -15.83
N VAL A 169 9.03 5.14 -15.08
CA VAL A 169 9.11 6.57 -14.66
C VAL A 169 9.55 7.47 -15.82
N ALA A 170 10.33 6.95 -16.77
CA ALA A 170 10.84 7.70 -17.91
C ALA A 170 9.85 7.82 -19.09
N THR A 171 8.76 7.06 -19.10
CA THR A 171 7.69 7.19 -20.10
C THR A 171 6.64 8.18 -19.57
N PRO A 172 6.48 9.37 -20.20
CA PRO A 172 5.53 10.41 -19.76
C PRO A 172 4.07 10.00 -19.89
#